data_AF-A0A0F9CIS5-F1
#
_entry.id   AF-A0A0F9CIS5-F1
#
_cell.length_a   1.000
_cell.length_b   1.000
_cell.length_c   1.000
_cell.angle_alpha   90.00
_cell.angle_beta   90.00
_cell.angle_gamma   90.00
#
_symmetry.space_group_name_H-M   'P 1'
#
loop_
_entity.id
_entity.type
_entity.pdbx_description
1 polymer ?
#
loop_
_entity_poly.entity_id
_entity_poly.type
_entity_poly.pdbx_seq_one_letter_code
_entity_poly.pdbx_strand_id
1 'polypeptide(L)'
;MPENIQTNIVICEGMLNNQANPITIDSGEAIISINYEPSLLGGYRRLSGITKFDTNIVPGAGDRVLGVSVFGSGALAARDNATPNVDIYVSSGAGWGAKINTDTRTAGGKHFFTKYNFTGTRRIIGVDGKNNPFRWDGTTYTLLN
;
A
#
# COMPACT_ATOMS: atom_id res chain seq x y z
N MET A 1 -0.43 -51.76 35.54
CA MET A 1 -0.88 -51.78 34.14
C MET A 1 -0.19 -50.60 33.47
N PRO A 2 0.60 -50.78 32.40
CA PRO A 2 1.21 -49.62 31.76
C PRO A 2 0.11 -48.82 31.07
N GLU A 3 0.04 -47.52 31.36
CA GLU A 3 -0.84 -46.61 30.65
C GLU A 3 -0.53 -46.61 29.15
N ASN A 4 -1.56 -46.80 28.32
CA ASN A 4 -1.45 -46.70 26.86
C ASN A 4 -1.43 -45.23 26.47
N ILE A 5 -0.25 -44.59 26.51
CA ILE A 5 -0.07 -43.21 26.09
C ILE A 5 -0.01 -43.18 24.55
N GLN A 6 -1.11 -42.77 23.93
CA GLN A 6 -1.18 -42.53 22.50
C GLN A 6 -0.77 -41.08 22.20
N THR A 7 0.21 -40.89 21.32
CA THR A 7 0.61 -39.58 20.80
C THR A 7 0.13 -39.44 19.36
N ASN A 8 -0.53 -38.32 19.05
CA ASN A 8 -0.94 -37.97 17.69
C ASN A 8 -0.19 -36.71 17.28
N ILE A 9 0.44 -36.73 16.11
CA ILE A 9 1.07 -35.54 15.54
C ILE A 9 -0.03 -34.71 14.88
N VAL A 10 -0.21 -33.48 15.36
CA VAL A 10 -1.10 -32.50 14.75
C VAL A 10 -0.25 -31.57 13.89
N ILE A 11 -0.49 -31.59 12.59
CA ILE A 11 0.11 -30.65 11.65
C ILE A 11 -0.88 -29.50 11.45
N CYS A 12 -0.37 -28.27 11.54
CA CYS A 12 -1.18 -27.11 11.23
C CYS A 12 -1.40 -27.07 9.71
N GLU A 13 -2.64 -27.23 9.27
CA GLU A 13 -3.03 -27.29 7.87
C GLU A 13 -4.12 -26.26 7.58
N GLY A 14 -4.14 -25.78 6.34
CA GLY A 14 -5.13 -24.81 5.88
C GLY A 14 -4.85 -23.36 6.29
N MET A 15 -5.82 -22.50 6.02
CA MET A 15 -5.89 -21.11 6.48
C MET A 15 -7.04 -20.97 7.48
N LEU A 16 -7.48 -19.74 7.78
CA LEU A 16 -8.65 -19.47 8.60
C LEU A 16 -9.89 -20.21 8.06
N ASN A 17 -10.38 -21.22 8.80
CA ASN A 17 -11.63 -21.92 8.51
C ASN A 17 -12.73 -21.41 9.45
N ASN A 18 -13.47 -20.42 8.98
CA ASN A 18 -14.58 -19.83 9.72
C ASN A 18 -15.95 -20.31 9.22
N GLN A 19 -15.99 -21.32 8.34
CA GLN A 19 -17.21 -21.84 7.71
C GLN A 19 -17.58 -23.22 8.25
N ALA A 20 -16.62 -23.95 8.82
CA ALA A 20 -16.89 -25.19 9.50
C ALA A 20 -17.55 -24.96 10.86
N ASN A 21 -18.43 -25.89 11.24
CA ASN A 21 -18.98 -25.92 12.58
C ASN A 21 -17.89 -26.35 13.56
N PRO A 22 -17.87 -25.87 14.81
CA PRO A 22 -16.80 -26.20 15.78
C PRO A 22 -16.57 -27.69 16.04
N ILE A 23 -17.56 -28.53 15.72
CA ILE A 23 -17.52 -29.99 15.88
C ILE A 23 -16.85 -30.69 14.68
N THR A 24 -16.90 -30.07 13.50
CA THR A 24 -16.39 -30.64 12.24
C THR A 24 -15.03 -30.09 11.84
N ILE A 25 -14.40 -29.31 12.71
CA ILE A 25 -13.08 -28.71 12.47
C ILE A 25 -12.03 -29.77 12.73
N ASP A 26 -11.26 -30.07 11.69
CA ASP A 26 -10.17 -31.04 11.79
C ASP A 26 -9.00 -30.46 12.60
N SER A 27 -8.23 -31.35 13.22
CA SER A 27 -7.09 -30.95 14.03
C SER A 27 -6.03 -30.28 13.16
N GLY A 28 -5.68 -29.02 13.46
CA GLY A 28 -4.67 -28.26 12.71
C GLY A 28 -5.22 -27.04 11.97
N GLU A 29 -6.54 -26.90 11.85
CA GLU A 29 -7.17 -25.74 11.22
C GLU A 29 -7.22 -24.52 12.15
N ALA A 30 -7.06 -23.32 11.58
CA ALA A 30 -7.16 -22.08 12.33
C ALA A 30 -8.62 -21.60 12.39
N ILE A 31 -9.17 -21.48 13.60
CA ILE A 31 -10.46 -20.80 13.86
C ILE A 31 -10.31 -19.31 14.11
N ILE A 32 -9.11 -18.88 14.47
CA ILE A 32 -8.74 -17.48 14.67
C ILE A 32 -7.34 -17.30 14.09
N SER A 33 -7.18 -16.32 13.20
CA SER A 33 -5.89 -15.95 12.62
C SER A 33 -5.77 -14.42 12.63
N ILE A 34 -4.81 -13.90 13.41
CA ILE A 34 -4.51 -12.47 13.47
C ILE A 34 -3.02 -12.28 13.18
N ASN A 35 -2.71 -11.62 12.07
CA ASN A 35 -1.33 -11.45 11.57
C ASN A 35 -0.58 -12.78 11.34
N TYR A 36 -1.31 -13.83 10.94
CA TYR A 36 -0.71 -15.08 10.48
C TYR A 36 -1.12 -15.35 9.03
N GLU A 37 -0.21 -15.99 8.31
CA GLU A 37 -0.43 -16.52 6.96
C GLU A 37 0.08 -17.98 6.92
N PRO A 38 -0.43 -18.82 6.01
CA PRO A 38 0.14 -20.15 5.87
C PRO A 38 1.57 -20.05 5.34
N SER A 39 2.43 -20.91 5.87
CA SER A 39 3.82 -21.02 5.47
C SER A 39 3.97 -22.03 4.35
N LEU A 40 4.87 -21.75 3.38
CA LEU A 40 5.26 -22.75 2.38
C LEU A 40 5.99 -23.95 2.98
N LEU A 41 6.54 -23.81 4.20
CA LEU A 41 7.22 -24.88 4.93
C LEU A 41 6.28 -25.67 5.85
N GLY A 42 4.96 -25.44 5.75
CA GLY A 42 3.95 -26.04 6.62
C GLY A 42 3.60 -25.18 7.83
N GLY A 43 2.36 -25.30 8.28
CA GLY A 43 1.79 -24.54 9.39
C GLY A 43 1.59 -23.05 9.11
N TYR A 44 1.53 -22.27 10.19
CA TYR A 44 1.30 -20.83 10.14
C TYR A 44 2.60 -20.09 10.45
N ARG A 45 2.88 -19.01 9.71
CA ARG A 45 3.92 -18.05 10.08
C ARG A 45 3.30 -16.71 10.43
N ARG A 46 3.96 -15.96 11.32
CA ARG A 46 3.60 -14.55 11.55
C ARG A 46 3.88 -13.75 10.29
N LEU A 47 2.97 -12.84 9.96
CA LEU A 47 3.18 -11.83 8.94
C LEU A 47 4.43 -11.00 9.33
N SER A 48 5.31 -10.71 8.37
CA SER A 48 6.59 -10.02 8.62
C SER A 48 6.47 -8.55 9.08
N GLY A 49 5.24 -8.07 9.30
CA GLY A 49 4.94 -6.69 9.68
C GLY A 49 5.10 -5.72 8.50
N ILE A 50 5.01 -4.43 8.82
CA ILE A 50 5.25 -3.33 7.89
C ILE A 50 6.22 -2.34 8.50
N THR A 51 7.12 -1.79 7.70
CA THR A 51 7.94 -0.63 8.05
C THR A 51 7.47 0.57 7.25
N LYS A 52 7.66 1.77 7.80
CA LYS A 52 7.43 2.99 7.01
C LYS A 52 8.40 2.99 5.83
N PHE A 53 7.88 3.30 4.64
CA PHE A 53 8.72 3.51 3.46
C PHE A 53 9.64 4.72 3.65
N ASP A 54 9.09 5.81 4.18
CA ASP A 54 9.82 7.02 4.57
C ASP A 54 9.31 7.46 5.96
N THR A 55 10.24 7.78 6.86
CA THR A 55 9.91 8.25 8.21
C THR A 55 9.58 9.75 8.26
N ASN A 56 9.93 10.49 7.22
CA ASN A 56 9.68 11.93 7.12
C ASN A 56 8.24 12.22 6.72
N ILE A 57 7.75 13.37 7.19
CA ILE A 57 6.41 13.87 6.88
C ILE A 57 6.39 14.41 5.44
N VAL A 58 5.34 14.08 4.66
CA VAL A 58 5.10 14.65 3.33
C VAL A 58 5.08 16.18 3.43
N PRO A 59 5.86 16.94 2.64
CA PRO A 59 5.88 18.39 2.74
C PRO A 59 4.53 19.03 2.40
N GLY A 60 4.28 20.22 2.91
CA GLY A 60 3.03 20.95 2.77
C GLY A 60 2.51 21.46 4.12
N ALA A 61 1.78 22.57 4.11
CA ALA A 61 1.24 23.20 5.31
C ALA A 61 -0.26 22.93 5.55
N GLY A 62 -0.91 22.09 4.73
CA GLY A 62 -2.30 21.69 4.92
C GLY A 62 -2.49 20.37 5.65
N ASP A 63 -3.70 20.16 6.17
CA ASP A 63 -4.03 19.04 7.05
C ASP A 63 -4.21 17.70 6.34
N ARG A 64 -4.43 17.72 5.01
CA ARG A 64 -4.87 16.54 4.27
C ARG A 64 -3.83 16.07 3.27
N VAL A 65 -3.50 14.78 3.36
CA VAL A 65 -2.90 14.02 2.26
C VAL A 65 -4.04 13.48 1.40
N LEU A 66 -4.07 13.89 0.13
CA LEU A 66 -5.18 13.70 -0.79
C LEU A 66 -5.04 12.45 -1.68
N GLY A 67 -3.85 11.88 -1.73
CA GLY A 67 -3.61 10.61 -2.40
C GLY A 67 -2.15 10.19 -2.31
N VAL A 68 -1.90 8.88 -2.34
CA VAL A 68 -0.56 8.29 -2.34
C VAL A 68 -0.52 7.19 -3.40
N SER A 69 0.60 7.09 -4.12
CA SER A 69 0.83 5.99 -5.06
C SER A 69 2.30 5.60 -5.11
N VAL A 70 2.59 4.32 -5.22
CA VAL A 70 3.96 3.82 -5.43
C VAL A 70 4.28 3.84 -6.92
N PHE A 71 5.39 4.47 -7.29
CA PHE A 71 5.89 4.55 -8.66
C PHE A 71 7.41 4.35 -8.72
N GLY A 72 7.85 3.37 -9.52
CA GLY A 72 9.25 2.96 -9.55
C GLY A 72 9.65 2.37 -8.19
N SER A 73 10.78 2.82 -7.65
CA SER A 73 11.24 2.53 -6.29
C SER A 73 10.78 3.57 -5.25
N GLY A 74 9.96 4.55 -5.66
CA GLY A 74 9.55 5.68 -4.83
C GLY A 74 8.06 5.73 -4.51
N ALA A 75 7.70 6.69 -3.66
CA ALA A 75 6.32 7.02 -3.33
C ALA A 75 5.99 8.44 -3.82
N LEU A 76 4.82 8.59 -4.45
CA LEU A 76 4.20 9.85 -4.80
C LEU A 76 3.13 10.17 -3.76
N ALA A 77 3.04 11.43 -3.32
CA ALA A 77 1.96 11.89 -2.46
C ALA A 77 1.47 13.27 -2.88
N ALA A 78 0.16 13.43 -2.99
CA ALA A 78 -0.49 14.72 -3.13
C ALA A 78 -0.92 15.23 -1.74
N ARG A 79 -0.53 16.44 -1.38
CA ARG A 79 -0.86 17.05 -0.09
C ARG A 79 -1.24 18.51 -0.26
N ASP A 80 -2.20 18.97 0.55
CA ASP A 80 -2.49 20.39 0.69
C ASP A 80 -1.21 21.13 1.12
N ASN A 81 -0.77 22.11 0.34
CA ASN A 81 0.38 22.93 0.69
C ASN A 81 -0.06 24.22 1.38
N ALA A 82 -0.49 25.21 0.62
CA ALA A 82 -1.09 26.43 1.15
C ALA A 82 -2.51 26.51 0.62
N THR A 83 -3.53 26.53 1.48
CA THR A 83 -4.94 26.58 1.06
C THR A 83 -5.14 27.71 0.05
N PRO A 84 -5.67 27.44 -1.17
CA PRO A 84 -6.34 26.22 -1.62
C PRO A 84 -5.47 25.22 -2.42
N ASN A 85 -4.16 25.42 -2.52
CA ASN A 85 -3.29 24.71 -3.44
C ASN A 85 -2.85 23.33 -2.95
N VAL A 86 -2.81 22.38 -3.89
CA VAL A 86 -2.29 21.03 -3.69
C VAL A 86 -0.98 20.88 -4.43
N ASP A 87 0.03 20.35 -3.77
CA ASP A 87 1.31 20.02 -4.39
C ASP A 87 1.56 18.51 -4.31
N ILE A 88 2.32 18.00 -5.29
CA ILE A 88 2.64 16.58 -5.43
C ILE A 88 4.12 16.40 -5.17
N TYR A 89 4.45 15.54 -4.22
CA TYR A 89 5.81 15.27 -3.76
C TYR A 89 6.19 13.83 -4.04
N VAL A 90 7.51 13.59 -4.11
CA VAL A 90 8.08 12.27 -4.33
C VAL A 90 9.11 11.96 -3.27
N SER A 91 9.11 10.74 -2.77
CA SER A 91 10.12 10.21 -1.85
C SER A 91 10.80 8.98 -2.45
N SER A 92 12.11 8.88 -2.21
CA SER A 92 12.93 7.69 -2.47
C SER A 92 13.14 6.81 -1.23
N GLY A 93 12.46 7.12 -0.12
CA GLY A 93 12.56 6.42 1.17
C GLY A 93 13.50 7.08 2.18
N ALA A 94 14.12 8.21 1.83
CA ALA A 94 15.06 8.93 2.67
C ALA A 94 14.76 10.44 2.74
N GLY A 95 13.49 10.81 2.72
CA GLY A 95 13.01 12.18 2.64
C GLY A 95 12.21 12.44 1.38
N TRP A 96 11.38 13.47 1.46
CA TRP A 96 10.57 13.95 0.34
C TRP A 96 11.32 15.06 -0.39
N GLY A 97 11.40 14.93 -1.72
CA GLY A 97 11.97 15.96 -2.58
C GLY A 97 11.07 17.20 -2.70
N ALA A 98 11.51 18.15 -3.52
CA ALA A 98 10.68 19.27 -3.93
C ALA A 98 9.42 18.78 -4.68
N LYS A 99 8.40 19.65 -4.75
CA LYS A 99 7.20 19.34 -5.52
C LYS A 99 7.52 19.12 -7.01
N ILE A 100 6.81 18.19 -7.64
CA ILE A 100 6.99 17.86 -9.06
C ILE A 100 6.02 18.58 -9.99
N ASN A 101 4.86 19.02 -9.47
CA ASN A 101 3.90 19.74 -10.28
C ASN A 101 4.44 21.14 -10.61
N THR A 102 4.48 21.44 -11.91
CA THR A 102 4.86 22.75 -12.44
C THR A 102 3.65 23.66 -12.62
N ASP A 103 2.44 23.10 -12.61
CA ASP A 103 1.16 23.82 -12.61
C ASP A 103 0.70 24.17 -11.19
N THR A 104 -0.12 25.22 -11.10
CA THR A 104 -0.84 25.57 -9.88
C THR A 104 -2.13 24.77 -9.81
N ARG A 105 -2.22 23.83 -8.87
CA ARG A 105 -3.42 23.00 -8.66
C ARG A 105 -4.29 23.59 -7.55
N THR A 106 -5.33 24.32 -7.93
CA THR A 106 -6.14 25.12 -7.00
C THR A 106 -7.40 24.37 -6.56
N ALA A 107 -7.56 24.17 -5.25
CA ALA A 107 -8.65 23.42 -4.62
C ALA A 107 -8.86 22.03 -5.26
N GLY A 108 -7.74 21.31 -5.48
CA GLY A 108 -7.76 19.93 -5.96
C GLY A 108 -8.42 19.00 -4.93
N GLY A 109 -9.19 18.03 -5.43
CA GLY A 109 -9.81 16.98 -4.60
C GLY A 109 -8.85 15.83 -4.30
N LYS A 110 -9.40 14.65 -4.02
CA LYS A 110 -8.62 13.42 -3.87
C LYS A 110 -7.93 13.08 -5.18
N HIS A 111 -6.64 12.78 -5.13
CA HIS A 111 -5.86 12.39 -6.31
C HIS A 111 -6.03 10.90 -6.58
N PHE A 112 -6.52 10.58 -7.78
CA PHE A 112 -6.51 9.23 -8.32
C PHE A 112 -5.31 9.05 -9.24
N PHE A 113 -4.58 7.96 -9.05
CA PHE A 113 -3.38 7.66 -9.81
C PHE A 113 -3.52 6.34 -10.57
N THR A 114 -3.06 6.29 -11.81
CA THR A 114 -3.00 5.06 -12.61
C THR A 114 -1.64 4.93 -13.30
N LYS A 115 -1.06 3.73 -13.28
CA LYS A 115 0.23 3.43 -13.89
C LYS A 115 0.03 2.82 -15.28
N TYR A 116 0.87 3.22 -16.23
CA TYR A 116 0.81 2.70 -17.60
C TYR A 116 2.20 2.66 -18.26
N ASN A 117 2.32 1.90 -19.35
CA ASN A 117 3.55 1.78 -20.13
C ASN A 117 3.27 1.47 -21.61
N PHE A 118 2.51 2.34 -22.29
CA PHE A 118 2.12 2.09 -23.69
C PHE A 118 3.26 2.32 -24.71
N THR A 119 4.36 2.98 -24.32
CA THR A 119 5.44 3.38 -25.25
C THR A 119 6.83 2.90 -24.78
N GLY A 120 6.91 1.89 -23.93
CA GLY A 120 8.17 1.41 -23.34
C GLY A 120 8.69 2.22 -22.14
N THR A 121 8.24 3.47 -21.97
CA THR A 121 8.48 4.26 -20.75
C THR A 121 7.33 4.13 -19.76
N ARG A 122 7.65 3.65 -18.54
CA ARG A 122 6.70 3.64 -17.42
C ARG A 122 6.29 5.05 -17.08
N ARG A 123 4.98 5.25 -16.90
CA ARG A 123 4.40 6.54 -16.51
C ARG A 123 3.29 6.34 -15.51
N ILE A 124 3.00 7.38 -14.77
CA ILE A 124 1.83 7.49 -13.90
C ILE A 124 1.02 8.69 -14.33
N ILE A 125 -0.30 8.52 -14.45
CA ILE A 125 -1.26 9.60 -14.68
C ILE A 125 -1.97 9.92 -13.38
N GLY A 126 -2.24 11.20 -13.13
CA GLY A 126 -2.97 11.67 -11.96
C GLY A 126 -4.08 12.65 -12.32
N VAL A 127 -5.20 12.54 -11.59
CA VAL A 127 -6.36 13.44 -11.69
C VAL A 127 -6.89 13.77 -10.30
N ASP A 128 -7.40 14.98 -10.11
CA ASP A 128 -7.98 15.45 -8.84
C ASP A 128 -9.45 15.91 -8.96
N GLY A 129 -10.06 15.68 -10.13
CA GLY A 129 -11.43 16.04 -10.45
C GLY A 129 -11.68 17.52 -10.74
N LYS A 130 -10.65 18.38 -10.75
CA LYS A 130 -10.81 19.81 -11.01
C LYS A 130 -9.78 20.39 -11.96
N ASN A 131 -8.50 20.16 -11.70
CA ASN A 131 -7.42 20.68 -12.53
C ASN A 131 -7.13 19.71 -13.67
N ASN A 132 -6.45 20.20 -14.71
CA ASN A 132 -6.04 19.35 -15.83
C ASN A 132 -5.31 18.09 -15.34
N PRO A 133 -5.57 16.93 -15.97
CA PRO A 133 -4.80 15.72 -15.70
C PRO A 133 -3.32 15.96 -15.97
N PHE A 134 -2.47 15.19 -15.31
CA PHE A 134 -1.04 15.21 -15.57
C PHE A 134 -0.50 13.80 -15.69
N ARG A 135 0.64 13.68 -16.35
CA ARG A 135 1.46 12.47 -16.32
C ARG A 135 2.86 12.77 -15.78
N TRP A 136 3.47 11.76 -15.18
CA TRP A 136 4.85 11.80 -14.72
C TRP A 136 5.56 10.51 -15.11
N ASP A 137 6.80 10.59 -15.60
CA ASP A 137 7.59 9.44 -16.06
C ASP A 137 8.69 8.99 -15.08
N GLY A 138 8.74 9.62 -13.89
CA GLY A 138 9.82 9.43 -12.93
C GLY A 138 10.81 10.59 -12.89
N THR A 139 10.78 11.46 -13.89
CA THR A 139 11.64 12.65 -13.99
C THR A 139 10.82 13.88 -14.36
N THR A 140 10.05 13.80 -15.44
CA THR A 140 9.36 14.92 -16.07
C THR A 140 7.88 14.91 -15.75
N TYR A 141 7.38 16.01 -15.18
CA TYR A 141 5.95 16.26 -15.04
C TYR A 141 5.41 16.90 -16.32
N THR A 142 4.29 16.41 -16.82
CA THR A 142 3.66 16.93 -18.05
C THR A 142 2.17 17.08 -17.83
N LEU A 143 1.66 18.30 -18.02
CA LEU A 143 0.23 18.56 -18.04
C LEU A 143 -0.39 17.97 -19.32
N LEU A 144 -1.59 17.41 -19.18
CA LEU A 144 -2.40 16.92 -20.29
C LEU A 144 -3.52 17.94 -20.51
N ASN A 145 -3.44 18.66 -21.62
CA ASN A 145 -4.37 19.70 -22.04
C ASN A 145 -5.13 19.29 -23.29
#